data_AF-A0A2M7Y8V2-F1
#
_entry.id   AF-A0A2M7Y8V2-F1
#
_cell.length_a   1.000
_cell.length_b   1.000
_cell.length_c   1.000
_cell.angle_alpha   90.00
_cell.angle_beta   90.00
_cell.angle_gamma   90.00
#
_symmetry.space_group_name_H-M   'P 1'
#
loop_
_entity.id
_entity.type
_entity.pdbx_description
1 polymer ?
#
loop_
_entity_poly.entity_id
_entity_poly.type
_entity_poly.pdbx_seq_one_letter_code
_entity_poly.pdbx_strand_id
1 'polypeptide(L)'
;PDWVGRRIFPAVFSKDAENDKYRDQIRSSSGIAVFVGARADPRHWISVGRSFERFALQATALGIRTAHLNQPVEAPSVRSDFARWLGAPEARPDLVIRFGRAPALPMSLRRPVGSVLV
;
A
#
# COMPACT_ATOMS: atom_id res chain seq x y z
N PRO A 1 -16.20 19.42 14.31
CA PRO A 1 -15.29 19.89 15.39
C PRO A 1 -14.38 18.76 15.87
N ASP A 2 -13.07 19.02 16.01
CA ASP A 2 -12.07 17.99 16.34
C ASP A 2 -12.36 17.25 17.65
N TRP A 3 -12.99 17.93 18.62
CA TRP A 3 -13.38 17.33 19.90
C TRP A 3 -14.44 16.22 19.76
N VAL A 4 -15.31 16.30 18.76
CA VAL A 4 -16.31 15.27 18.44
C VAL A 4 -15.61 14.08 17.79
N GLY A 5 -14.77 14.35 16.79
CA GLY A 5 -14.00 13.31 16.09
C GLY A 5 -13.13 12.49 17.04
N ARG A 6 -12.43 13.15 17.97
CA ARG A 6 -11.55 12.49 18.95
C ARG A 6 -12.29 11.57 19.93
N ARG A 7 -13.58 11.81 20.19
CA ARG A 7 -14.43 10.96 21.03
C ARG A 7 -15.08 9.81 20.27
N ILE A 8 -15.47 10.05 19.01
CA ILE A 8 -16.13 9.02 18.17
C ILE A 8 -15.10 8.03 17.62
N PHE A 9 -13.90 8.50 17.25
CA PHE A 9 -12.88 7.71 16.56
C PHE A 9 -12.56 6.36 17.24
N PRO A 10 -12.33 6.26 18.57
CA PRO A 10 -12.05 4.98 19.21
C PRO A 10 -13.24 4.00 19.20
N ALA A 11 -14.47 4.51 19.10
CA ALA A 11 -15.68 3.69 19.07
C ALA A 11 -15.98 3.10 17.67
N VAL A 12 -15.49 3.75 16.60
CA VAL A 12 -15.69 3.31 15.20
C VAL A 12 -14.44 2.75 14.55
N PHE A 13 -13.25 3.09 15.05
CA PHE A 13 -11.95 2.62 14.60
C PHE A 13 -11.22 1.97 15.78
N SER A 14 -11.49 0.69 16.00
CA SER A 14 -10.70 -0.14 16.91
C SER A 14 -9.62 -0.87 16.14
N LYS A 15 -8.51 -1.18 16.83
CA LYS A 15 -7.42 -2.01 16.27
C LYS A 15 -7.94 -3.36 15.76
N ASP A 16 -8.83 -3.99 16.52
CA ASP A 16 -9.32 -5.33 16.21
C ASP A 16 -10.22 -5.32 14.97
N ALA A 17 -11.14 -4.35 14.86
CA ALA A 17 -12.01 -4.22 13.69
C ALA A 17 -11.21 -3.92 12.41
N GLU A 18 -10.19 -3.07 12.50
CA GLU A 18 -9.34 -2.76 11.35
C GLU A 18 -8.45 -3.97 10.97
N ASN A 19 -7.97 -4.75 11.95
CA ASN A 19 -7.25 -5.99 11.71
C ASN A 19 -8.13 -7.05 11.03
N ASP A 20 -9.37 -7.22 11.46
CA ASP A 20 -10.31 -8.16 10.86
C ASP A 20 -10.63 -7.75 9.41
N LYS A 21 -10.84 -6.47 9.16
CA LYS A 21 -11.00 -5.92 7.81
C LYS A 21 -9.79 -6.20 6.92
N TYR A 22 -8.56 -6.00 7.41
CA TYR A 22 -7.36 -6.34 6.62
C TYR A 22 -7.25 -7.84 6.38
N ARG A 23 -7.58 -8.67 7.37
CA ARG A 23 -7.59 -10.13 7.25
C ARG A 23 -8.54 -10.58 6.14
N ASP A 24 -9.75 -10.01 6.08
CA ASP A 24 -10.73 -10.33 5.04
C ASP A 24 -10.29 -9.85 3.66
N GLN A 25 -9.68 -8.66 3.58
CA GLN A 25 -9.11 -8.16 2.33
C GLN A 25 -7.95 -9.03 1.82
N ILE A 26 -7.11 -9.55 2.71
CA ILE A 26 -6.01 -10.45 2.37
C ILE A 26 -6.57 -11.80 1.90
N ARG A 27 -7.50 -12.39 2.66
CA ARG A 27 -8.10 -13.69 2.35
C ARG A 27 -8.88 -13.71 1.04
N SER A 28 -9.47 -12.58 0.67
CA SER A 28 -10.19 -12.41 -0.60
C SER A 28 -9.29 -11.99 -1.78
N SER A 29 -7.99 -11.76 -1.55
CA SER A 29 -7.03 -11.44 -2.60
C SER A 29 -6.36 -12.71 -3.16
N SER A 30 -5.94 -12.67 -4.42
CA SER A 30 -5.22 -13.79 -5.05
C SER A 30 -3.75 -13.86 -4.60
N GLY A 31 -3.18 -12.74 -4.12
CA GLY A 31 -1.84 -12.72 -3.58
C GLY A 31 -1.42 -11.34 -3.09
N ILE A 32 -0.19 -11.28 -2.54
CA ILE A 32 0.48 -10.06 -2.09
C ILE A 32 1.83 -9.98 -2.80
N ALA A 33 2.12 -8.84 -3.41
CA ALA A 33 3.42 -8.49 -3.97
C ALA A 33 4.08 -7.43 -3.09
N VAL A 34 5.37 -7.63 -2.78
CA VAL A 34 6.18 -6.66 -2.03
C VAL A 34 7.26 -6.11 -2.95
N PHE A 35 7.29 -4.79 -3.11
CA PHE A 35 8.31 -4.10 -3.91
C PHE A 35 9.40 -3.59 -2.99
N VAL A 36 10.62 -4.05 -3.25
CA VAL A 36 11.77 -3.86 -2.36
C VAL A 36 12.86 -3.12 -3.10
N GLY A 37 13.29 -1.98 -2.55
CA GLY A 37 14.48 -1.28 -2.97
C GLY A 37 15.72 -1.94 -2.37
N ALA A 38 16.76 -2.16 -3.17
CA ALA A 38 18.01 -2.77 -2.68
C ALA A 38 18.74 -1.89 -1.64
N ARG A 39 18.45 -0.58 -1.60
CA ARG A 39 19.01 0.38 -0.64
C ARG A 39 17.98 1.45 -0.28
N ALA A 40 18.22 2.11 0.85
CA ALA A 40 17.38 3.19 1.36
C ALA A 40 17.79 4.57 0.80
N ASP A 41 17.81 4.73 -0.52
CA ASP A 41 18.17 6.00 -1.17
C ASP A 41 17.17 6.41 -2.27
N PRO A 42 17.16 7.70 -2.68
CA PRO A 42 16.18 8.20 -3.65
C PRO A 42 16.17 7.47 -4.99
N ARG A 43 17.33 6.97 -5.46
CA ARG A 43 17.42 6.24 -6.73
C ARG A 43 16.64 4.93 -6.65
N HIS A 44 16.77 4.21 -5.53
CA HIS A 44 16.06 2.96 -5.33
C HIS A 44 14.57 3.18 -5.08
N TRP A 45 14.17 4.26 -4.41
CA TRP A 45 12.74 4.60 -4.26
C TRP A 45 12.06 4.86 -5.61
N ILE A 46 12.72 5.63 -6.48
CA ILE A 46 12.23 5.86 -7.85
C ILE A 46 12.16 4.54 -8.62
N SER A 47 13.17 3.68 -8.47
CA SER A 47 13.17 2.37 -9.12
C SER A 47 12.00 1.49 -8.67
N VAL A 48 11.71 1.44 -7.38
CA VAL A 48 10.54 0.73 -6.83
C VAL A 48 9.24 1.31 -7.40
N GLY A 49 9.10 2.63 -7.40
CA GLY A 49 7.92 3.30 -7.96
C GLY A 49 7.67 2.92 -9.42
N ARG A 50 8.71 2.93 -10.25
CA ARG A 50 8.63 2.54 -11.68
C ARG A 50 8.36 1.04 -11.86
N SER A 51 8.85 0.19 -10.97
CA SER A 51 8.53 -1.24 -10.99
C SER A 51 7.07 -1.50 -10.63
N PHE A 52 6.56 -0.80 -9.60
CA PHE A 52 5.16 -0.87 -9.22
C PHE A 52 4.23 -0.34 -10.31
N GLU A 53 4.56 0.80 -10.92
CA GLU A 53 3.79 1.37 -12.04
C GLU A 53 3.59 0.34 -13.15
N ARG A 54 4.67 -0.31 -13.62
CA ARG A 54 4.61 -1.33 -14.66
C ARG A 54 3.76 -2.53 -14.24
N PHE A 55 3.92 -2.99 -13.00
CA PHE A 55 3.08 -4.06 -12.45
C PHE A 55 1.60 -3.67 -12.43
N ALA A 56 1.26 -2.48 -11.95
CA ALA A 56 -0.11 -2.01 -11.84
C ALA A 56 -0.77 -1.81 -13.20
N LEU A 57 -0.04 -1.27 -14.18
CA LEU A 57 -0.52 -1.11 -15.56
C LEU A 57 -0.74 -2.47 -16.24
N GLN A 58 0.21 -3.41 -16.09
CA GLN A 58 0.06 -4.76 -16.63
C GLN A 58 -1.09 -5.51 -15.96
N ALA A 59 -1.22 -5.43 -14.63
CA ALA A 59 -2.34 -5.99 -13.89
C ALA A 59 -3.67 -5.43 -14.42
N THR A 60 -3.75 -4.12 -14.63
CA THR A 60 -4.93 -3.46 -15.20
C THR A 60 -5.28 -4.00 -16.59
N ALA A 61 -4.30 -4.11 -17.48
CA ALA A 61 -4.48 -4.66 -18.83
C ALA A 61 -4.98 -6.11 -18.80
N LEU A 62 -4.55 -6.89 -17.80
CA LEU A 62 -5.00 -8.26 -17.58
C LEU A 62 -6.34 -8.35 -16.84
N GLY A 63 -6.94 -7.22 -16.43
CA GLY A 63 -8.18 -7.15 -15.64
C GLY A 63 -8.03 -7.51 -14.16
N ILE A 64 -6.81 -7.48 -13.64
CA ILE A 64 -6.47 -7.69 -12.23
C ILE A 64 -6.56 -6.35 -11.49
N ARG A 65 -7.09 -6.35 -10.28
CA ARG A 65 -7.15 -5.19 -9.40
C ARG A 65 -6.00 -5.22 -8.41
N THR A 66 -5.48 -4.05 -8.10
CA THR A 66 -4.40 -3.85 -7.12
C THR A 66 -4.87 -2.88 -6.05
N ALA A 67 -4.51 -3.14 -4.80
CA ALA A 67 -4.73 -2.22 -3.68
C ALA A 67 -3.52 -2.21 -2.75
N HIS A 68 -3.22 -1.06 -2.16
CA HIS A 68 -2.11 -0.91 -1.22
C HIS A 68 -2.47 -1.48 0.15
N LEU A 69 -1.47 -2.05 0.82
CA LEU A 69 -1.50 -2.54 2.20
C LEU A 69 -0.19 -2.11 2.89
N ASN A 70 0.09 -0.80 2.86
CA ASN A 70 1.40 -0.25 3.19
C ASN A 70 1.68 -0.10 4.70
N GLN A 71 0.76 -0.49 5.59
CA GLN A 71 0.96 -0.43 7.04
C GLN A 71 2.29 -1.04 7.51
N PRO A 72 2.76 -2.19 6.96
CA PRO A 72 4.06 -2.77 7.33
C PRO A 72 5.27 -1.92 6.94
N VAL A 73 5.10 -0.94 6.04
CA VAL A 73 6.17 -0.12 5.47
C VAL A 73 5.98 1.38 5.75
N GLU A 74 5.07 1.78 6.64
CA GLU A 74 4.85 3.19 7.00
C GLU A 74 5.80 3.66 8.13
N ALA A 75 5.91 2.89 9.21
CA ALA A 75 6.77 3.21 10.34
C ALA A 75 8.20 2.62 10.19
N PRO A 76 9.27 3.38 10.49
CA PRO A 76 10.66 2.89 10.37
C PRO A 76 10.98 1.59 11.12
N SER A 77 10.54 1.45 12.38
CA SER A 77 10.76 0.24 13.18
C SER A 77 10.05 -0.96 12.58
N VAL A 78 8.76 -0.81 12.28
CA VAL A 78 7.92 -1.85 11.67
C VAL A 78 8.48 -2.29 10.32
N ARG A 79 8.92 -1.35 9.48
CA ARG A 79 9.55 -1.65 8.19
C ARG A 79 10.80 -2.50 8.33
N SER A 80 11.63 -2.22 9.33
CA SER A 80 12.86 -2.96 9.59
C SER A 80 12.57 -4.40 10.02
N ASP A 81 11.57 -4.59 10.89
CA ASP A 81 11.11 -5.92 11.29
C ASP A 81 10.49 -6.69 10.13
N PHE A 82 9.71 -6.00 9.28
CA PHE A 82 9.12 -6.58 8.09
C PHE A 82 10.18 -7.00 7.06
N ALA A 83 11.23 -6.20 6.85
CA ALA A 83 12.35 -6.55 5.97
C ALA A 83 13.06 -7.82 6.44
N ARG A 84 13.28 -7.96 7.75
CA ARG A 84 13.85 -9.17 8.36
C ARG A 84 12.93 -10.38 8.17
N TRP A 85 11.64 -10.21 8.39
CA TRP A 85 10.64 -11.27 8.18
C TRP A 85 10.57 -11.73 6.71
N LEU A 86 10.74 -10.81 5.76
CA LEU A 86 10.84 -11.12 4.32
C LEU A 86 12.14 -11.83 3.91
N GLY A 87 13.11 -11.99 4.82
CA GLY A 87 14.43 -12.55 4.51
C GLY A 87 15.35 -11.57 3.77
N ALA A 88 15.06 -10.27 3.83
CA ALA A 88 15.82 -9.22 3.15
C ALA A 88 16.20 -8.07 4.11
N PRO A 89 16.97 -8.35 5.19
CA PRO A 89 17.23 -7.39 6.28
C PRO A 89 17.97 -6.13 5.84
N GLU A 90 18.83 -6.24 4.80
CA GLU A 90 19.61 -5.13 4.26
C GLU A 90 18.86 -4.32 3.18
N ALA A 91 17.68 -4.79 2.79
CA ALA A 91 16.87 -4.15 1.76
C ALA A 91 15.73 -3.32 2.39
N ARG A 92 15.08 -2.51 1.56
CA ARG A 92 14.01 -1.61 1.98
C ARG A 92 12.70 -1.96 1.27
N PRO A 93 11.75 -2.63 1.94
CA PRO A 93 10.40 -2.78 1.40
C PRO A 93 9.72 -1.41 1.40
N ASP A 94 9.28 -0.97 0.22
CA ASP A 94 8.70 0.37 0.00
C ASP A 94 7.19 0.31 -0.30
N LEU A 95 6.70 -0.78 -0.92
CA LEU A 95 5.28 -0.96 -1.22
C LEU A 95 4.83 -2.40 -0.99
N VAL A 96 3.64 -2.57 -0.43
CA VAL A 96 2.97 -3.86 -0.25
C VAL A 96 1.63 -3.79 -0.94
N ILE A 97 1.42 -4.64 -1.94
CA ILE A 97 0.29 -4.58 -2.85
C ILE A 97 -0.45 -5.90 -2.81
N ARG A 98 -1.72 -5.88 -2.39
CA ARG A 98 -2.62 -7.01 -2.62
C ARG A 98 -3.19 -6.94 -4.03
N PHE A 99 -3.32 -8.08 -4.69
CA PHE A 99 -3.85 -8.16 -6.04
C PHE A 99 -4.81 -9.33 -6.22
N GLY A 100 -5.75 -9.21 -7.16
CA GLY A 100 -6.73 -10.26 -7.45
C GLY A 100 -7.82 -9.81 -8.42
N ARG A 101 -8.87 -10.62 -8.57
CA ARG A 101 -10.04 -10.30 -9.40
C ARG A 101 -11.12 -9.66 -8.54
N ALA A 102 -11.58 -8.48 -8.93
CA ALA A 102 -12.68 -7.79 -8.26
C ALA A 102 -13.38 -6.81 -9.23
N PRO A 103 -14.63 -6.42 -8.95
CA PRO A 103 -15.30 -5.33 -9.65
C PRO A 103 -14.46 -4.04 -9.63
N ALA A 104 -14.62 -3.21 -10.67
CA ALA A 104 -14.00 -1.90 -10.67
C ALA A 104 -14.68 -0.98 -9.63
N LEU A 105 -13.88 -0.12 -8.98
CA LEU A 105 -14.37 0.94 -8.11
C LEU A 105 -14.31 2.29 -8.83
N PRO A 106 -15.07 3.30 -8.38
CA PRO A 106 -14.99 4.64 -8.93
C PRO A 106 -13.56 5.19 -8.93
N MET A 107 -13.20 5.89 -10.00
CA MET A 107 -11.89 6.54 -10.10
C MET A 107 -11.79 7.67 -9.08
N SER A 108 -10.64 7.74 -8.40
CA SER A 108 -10.37 8.83 -7.47
C SER A 108 -10.13 10.14 -8.21
N LEU A 109 -10.61 11.24 -7.65
CA LEU A 109 -10.38 12.59 -8.20
C LEU A 109 -8.87 12.88 -8.27
N ARG A 110 -8.47 13.63 -9.30
CA ARG A 110 -7.08 14.07 -9.51
C ARG A 110 -7.04 15.58 -9.64
N ARG A 111 -5.93 16.17 -9.19
CA ARG A 111 -5.68 17.61 -9.36
C ARG A 111 -5.61 17.94 -10.85
N PRO A 112 -6.09 19.12 -11.28
CA PRO A 112 -5.97 19.56 -12.67
C PRO A 112 -4.50 19.74 -13.06
N VAL A 113 -4.18 19.48 -14.33
CA VAL A 113 -2.80 19.46 -14.84
C VAL A 113 -2.04 20.76 -14.59
N GLY A 114 -2.68 21.92 -14.80
CA GLY A 114 -2.07 23.24 -14.56
C GLY A 114 -1.74 23.54 -13.09
N SER A 115 -2.13 22.67 -12.15
CA SER A 115 -1.74 22.80 -10.73
C SER A 115 -0.53 21.95 -10.35
N VAL A 116 -0.04 21.08 -11.25
CA VAL A 116 1.06 20.14 -10.98
C VAL A 116 2.24 20.26 -11.95
N LEU A 117 2.06 20.88 -13.11
CA LEU A 117 3.15 21.26 -14.01
C LEU A 117 3.55 22.72 -13.71
N VAL A 118 4.83 22.93 -13.36
CA VAL A 118 5.45 24.25 -13.11
C VAL A 118 6.51 24.49 -14.17
#